data_AF-A0A537JVF5-F1
#
_entry.id   AF-A0A537JVF5-F1
#
_cell.length_a   1.000
_cell.length_b   1.000
_cell.length_c   1.000
_cell.angle_alpha   90.00
_cell.angle_beta   90.00
_cell.angle_gamma   90.00
#
_symmetry.space_group_name_H-M   'P 1'
#
loop_
_entity.id
_entity.type
_entity.pdbx_description
1 polymer ?
#
loop_
_entity_poly.entity_id
_entity_poly.type
_entity_poly.pdbx_seq_one_letter_code
_entity_poly.pdbx_strand_id
1 'polypeptide(L)'
;MSVIQSIREKYAKWAVIAIAVSLLGFILTDYFQAKNRMGSGNSSTLGSVNGKKIDYISFETKLKARDDQQEAAAQQQQQEYTEAQKHQTAEQLWNQEVEEIIMTSEINK
;
A
#
# COMPACT_ATOMS: atom_id res chain seq x y z
N MET A 1 -31.31 -16.91 41.88
CA MET A 1 -30.64 -16.59 40.59
C MET A 1 -29.26 -17.22 40.62
N SER A 2 -28.93 -18.05 39.62
CA SER A 2 -27.65 -18.78 39.60
C SER A 2 -26.49 -17.81 39.33
N VAL A 3 -25.38 -18.00 40.04
CA VAL A 3 -24.14 -17.21 39.89
C VAL A 3 -23.65 -17.18 38.43
N ILE A 4 -23.87 -18.27 37.69
CA ILE A 4 -23.55 -18.39 36.26
C ILE A 4 -24.35 -17.41 35.39
N GLN A 5 -25.61 -17.16 35.76
CA GLN A 5 -26.52 -16.29 35.01
C GLN A 5 -26.17 -14.81 35.26
N SER A 6 -25.83 -14.45 36.50
CA SER A 6 -25.32 -13.12 36.84
C SER A 6 -23.97 -12.79 36.21
N ILE A 7 -23.09 -13.78 36.03
CA ILE A 7 -21.83 -13.63 35.29
C ILE A 7 -22.13 -13.38 33.81
N ARG A 8 -22.94 -14.23 33.17
CA ARG A 8 -23.29 -14.07 31.75
C ARG A 8 -23.91 -12.70 31.45
N GLU A 9 -24.88 -12.26 32.25
CA GLU A 9 -25.55 -10.97 32.02
C GLU A 9 -24.63 -9.77 32.25
N LYS A 10 -23.72 -9.85 33.22
CA LYS A 10 -22.73 -8.80 33.48
C LYS A 10 -21.68 -8.73 32.37
N TYR A 11 -21.11 -9.86 31.97
CA TYR A 11 -20.08 -9.90 30.92
C TYR A 11 -20.65 -9.64 29.51
N ALA A 12 -21.90 -10.00 29.24
CA ALA A 12 -22.54 -9.69 27.97
C ALA A 12 -22.61 -8.18 27.71
N LYS A 13 -22.94 -7.37 28.74
CA LYS A 13 -22.97 -5.91 28.62
C LYS A 13 -21.60 -5.31 28.37
N TRP A 14 -20.57 -5.80 29.07
CA TRP A 14 -19.18 -5.38 28.86
C TRP A 14 -18.65 -5.78 27.48
N ALA A 15 -19.03 -6.95 26.99
CA ALA A 15 -18.64 -7.43 25.65
C ALA A 15 -19.19 -6.54 24.54
N VAL A 16 -20.46 -6.11 24.63
CA VAL A 16 -21.07 -5.20 23.65
C VAL A 16 -20.35 -3.85 23.60
N ILE A 17 -19.99 -3.30 24.77
CA ILE A 17 -19.23 -2.04 24.86
C ILE A 17 -17.84 -2.21 24.25
N ALA A 18 -17.15 -3.32 24.54
CA ALA A 18 -15.83 -3.60 23.99
C ALA A 18 -15.85 -3.70 22.46
N ILE A 19 -16.86 -4.35 21.87
CA ILE A 19 -17.02 -4.46 20.41
C ILE A 19 -17.24 -3.06 19.80
N ALA A 20 -18.10 -2.24 20.39
CA ALA A 20 -18.36 -0.88 19.91
C ALA A 20 -17.09 -0.01 19.91
N VAL A 21 -16.29 -0.08 20.98
CA VAL A 21 -15.01 0.64 21.08
C VAL A 21 -14.00 0.12 20.06
N SER A 22 -13.92 -1.20 19.85
CA SER A 22 -13.02 -1.79 18.85
C SER A 22 -13.35 -1.34 17.43
N LEU A 23 -14.63 -1.25 17.06
CA LEU A 23 -15.04 -0.77 15.73
C LEU A 23 -14.67 0.71 15.52
N LEU A 24 -14.84 1.54 16.55
CA LEU A 24 -14.42 2.95 16.50
C LEU A 24 -12.90 3.08 16.37
N GLY A 25 -12.14 2.30 17.15
CA GLY A 25 -10.68 2.27 17.08
C GLY A 25 -10.15 1.74 15.74
N PHE A 26 -10.82 0.76 15.15
CA PHE A 26 -10.50 0.22 13.84
C PHE A 26 -10.61 1.29 12.76
N ILE A 27 -11.71 2.04 12.70
CA ILE A 27 -11.92 3.12 11.71
C ILE A 27 -10.88 4.24 11.87
N LEU A 28 -10.58 4.65 13.11
CA LEU A 28 -9.57 5.68 13.36
C LEU A 28 -8.19 5.23 12.90
N THR A 29 -7.80 4.01 13.25
CA THR A 29 -6.51 3.43 12.84
C THR A 29 -6.45 3.27 11.33
N ASP A 30 -7.52 2.83 10.69
CA ASP A 30 -7.63 2.71 9.23
C ASP A 30 -7.48 4.07 8.53
N TYR A 31 -8.15 5.11 9.04
CA TYR A 31 -8.02 6.49 8.55
C TYR A 31 -6.59 7.04 8.73
N PHE A 32 -5.97 6.84 9.90
CA PHE A 32 -4.60 7.28 10.14
C PHE A 32 -3.58 6.50 9.31
N GLN A 33 -3.78 5.20 9.09
CA GLN A 33 -2.94 4.40 8.20
C GLN A 33 -3.08 4.83 6.73
N ALA A 34 -4.31 5.08 6.27
CA ALA A 34 -4.58 5.64 4.94
C ALA A 34 -3.89 7.00 4.75
N LYS A 35 -3.94 7.87 5.78
CA LYS A 35 -3.24 9.16 5.80
C LYS A 35 -1.72 9.01 5.83
N ASN A 36 -1.18 8.07 6.61
CA ASN A 36 0.27 7.82 6.70
C ASN A 36 0.85 7.30 5.38
N ARG A 37 0.09 6.53 4.60
CA ARG A 37 0.50 6.13 3.24
C ARG A 37 0.61 7.32 2.28
N MET A 38 -0.13 8.40 2.53
CA MET A 38 -0.14 9.59 1.67
C MET A 38 0.76 10.74 2.17
N GLY A 39 1.23 10.68 3.42
CA GLY A 39 2.01 11.75 4.07
C GLY A 39 3.40 11.37 4.60
N SER A 40 3.81 10.09 4.57
CA SER A 40 5.13 9.67 5.05
C SER A 40 6.23 9.91 4.01
N GLY A 41 6.61 11.17 3.83
CA GLY A 41 7.86 11.59 3.16
C GLY A 41 9.08 11.35 4.04
N ASN A 42 9.38 10.09 4.39
CA ASN A 42 10.61 9.73 5.11
C ASN A 42 11.56 8.93 4.21
N SER A 43 12.39 9.69 3.49
CA SER A 43 13.79 9.38 3.15
C SER A 43 14.13 7.98 2.60
N SER A 44 13.28 7.38 1.78
CA SER A 44 13.68 6.19 1.03
C SER A 44 14.10 6.57 -0.38
N THR A 45 14.99 7.55 -0.57
CA THR A 45 15.39 7.95 -1.92
C THR A 45 16.13 6.81 -2.62
N LEU A 46 15.50 6.18 -3.62
CA LEU A 46 16.07 5.12 -4.45
C LEU A 46 17.22 5.66 -5.31
N GLY A 47 17.10 6.93 -5.70
CA GLY A 47 18.10 7.68 -6.45
C GLY A 47 17.60 9.11 -6.75
N SER A 48 18.51 9.96 -7.22
CA SER A 48 18.17 11.32 -7.68
C SER A 48 18.59 11.45 -9.14
N VAL A 49 17.64 11.75 -10.02
CA VAL A 49 17.89 12.00 -11.44
C VAL A 49 17.64 13.49 -11.68
N ASN A 50 18.66 14.21 -12.17
CA ASN A 50 18.57 15.64 -12.50
C ASN A 50 17.97 16.53 -11.37
N GLY A 51 18.32 16.23 -10.11
CA GLY A 51 17.84 16.97 -8.93
C GLY A 51 16.43 16.60 -8.42
N LYS A 52 15.69 15.73 -9.14
CA LYS A 52 14.42 15.15 -8.64
C LYS A 52 14.69 13.81 -7.93
N LYS A 53 14.22 13.71 -6.69
CA LYS A 53 14.32 12.48 -5.88
C LYS A 53 13.26 11.49 -6.34
N ILE A 54 13.68 10.28 -6.72
CA ILE A 54 12.80 9.13 -6.89
C ILE A 54 12.67 8.47 -5.52
N ASP A 55 11.48 8.51 -4.94
CA ASP A 55 11.21 7.83 -3.68
C ASP A 55 10.99 6.33 -3.93
N TYR A 56 11.78 5.49 -3.29
CA TYR A 56 11.71 4.03 -3.36
C TYR A 56 10.34 3.50 -2.97
N ILE A 57 9.70 4.08 -1.95
CA ILE A 57 8.36 3.63 -1.53
C ILE A 57 7.36 3.92 -2.65
N SER A 58 7.49 5.08 -3.31
CA SER A 58 6.64 5.41 -4.46
C SER A 58 6.90 4.49 -5.65
N PHE A 59 8.17 4.18 -5.94
CA PHE A 59 8.57 3.30 -7.03
C PHE A 59 8.11 1.86 -6.77
N GLU A 60 8.35 1.32 -5.58
CA GLU A 60 7.93 -0.01 -5.16
C GLU A 60 6.40 -0.14 -5.18
N THR A 61 5.68 0.89 -4.73
CA THR A 61 4.21 0.91 -4.80
C THR A 61 3.71 0.86 -6.24
N LYS A 62 4.31 1.64 -7.15
CA LYS A 62 3.97 1.63 -8.58
C LYS A 62 4.34 0.29 -9.22
N LEU A 63 5.50 -0.26 -8.90
CA LEU A 63 5.98 -1.55 -9.40
C LEU A 63 5.04 -2.67 -8.96
N LYS A 64 4.71 -2.74 -7.68
CA LYS A 64 3.77 -3.72 -7.15
C LYS A 64 2.39 -3.62 -7.82
N ALA A 65 1.88 -2.40 -8.03
CA ALA A 65 0.61 -2.22 -8.74
C ALA A 65 0.68 -2.70 -10.21
N ARG A 66 1.82 -2.54 -10.88
CA ARG A 66 2.05 -3.05 -12.24
C ARG A 66 2.17 -4.58 -12.25
N ASP A 67 2.91 -5.14 -11.31
CA ASP A 67 3.06 -6.59 -11.16
C ASP A 67 1.71 -7.24 -10.85
N ASP A 68 0.94 -6.71 -9.91
CA ASP A 68 -0.42 -7.19 -9.58
C ASP A 68 -1.34 -7.17 -10.81
N GLN A 69 -1.25 -6.13 -11.66
CA GLN A 69 -1.99 -6.03 -12.92
C GLN A 69 -1.57 -7.09 -13.93
N GLN A 70 -0.26 -7.29 -14.12
CA GLN A 70 0.26 -8.30 -15.05
C GLN A 70 -0.03 -9.72 -14.57
N GLU A 71 0.07 -9.96 -13.26
CA GLU A 71 -0.26 -11.23 -12.66
C GLU A 71 -1.75 -11.56 -12.83
N ALA A 72 -2.64 -10.60 -12.60
CA ALA A 72 -4.07 -10.78 -12.85
C ALA A 72 -4.37 -11.07 -14.33
N ALA A 73 -3.66 -10.43 -15.27
CA ALA A 73 -3.80 -10.69 -16.70
C ALA A 73 -3.24 -12.05 -17.13
N ALA A 74 -2.14 -12.50 -16.53
CA ALA A 74 -1.55 -13.82 -16.77
C ALA A 74 -2.46 -14.94 -16.23
N GLN A 75 -3.05 -14.75 -15.05
CA GLN A 75 -4.02 -15.69 -14.48
C GLN A 75 -5.26 -15.88 -15.36
N GLN A 76 -5.76 -14.83 -16.01
CA GLN A 76 -6.86 -14.93 -16.98
C GLN A 76 -6.51 -15.79 -18.20
N GLN A 77 -5.24 -15.81 -18.59
CA GLN A 77 -4.73 -16.60 -19.72
C GLN A 77 -4.25 -17.98 -19.29
N GLN A 78 -4.45 -18.36 -18.02
CA GLN A 78 -3.92 -19.59 -17.42
C GLN A 78 -2.39 -19.71 -17.56
N GLN A 79 -1.69 -18.57 -17.54
CA GLN A 79 -0.24 -18.49 -17.59
C GLN A 79 0.32 -18.04 -16.25
N GLU A 80 1.50 -18.52 -15.89
CA GLU A 80 2.21 -18.06 -14.69
C GLU A 80 2.98 -16.77 -14.99
N TYR A 81 2.90 -15.82 -14.07
CA TYR A 81 3.71 -14.61 -14.10
C TYR A 81 5.07 -14.90 -13.48
N THR A 82 6.08 -15.08 -14.34
CA THR A 82 7.42 -15.54 -13.97
C THR A 82 8.29 -14.38 -13.44
N GLU A 83 9.32 -14.72 -12.66
CA GLU A 83 10.30 -13.75 -12.15
C GLU A 83 11.02 -12.97 -13.26
N ALA A 84 11.22 -13.56 -14.44
CA ALA A 84 11.79 -12.87 -15.59
C ALA A 84 10.88 -11.74 -16.10
N GLN A 85 9.56 -11.95 -16.09
CA GLN A 85 8.57 -10.96 -16.50
C GLN A 85 8.46 -9.82 -15.47
N LYS A 86 8.58 -10.14 -14.17
CA LYS A 86 8.68 -9.14 -13.10
C LYS A 86 9.89 -8.24 -13.30
N HIS A 87 11.05 -8.82 -13.56
CA HIS A 87 12.27 -8.04 -13.78
C HIS A 87 12.15 -7.12 -15.01
N GLN A 88 11.60 -7.62 -16.11
CA GLN A 88 11.32 -6.81 -17.30
C GLN A 88 10.35 -5.66 -17.01
N THR A 89 9.33 -5.90 -16.18
CA THR A 89 8.34 -4.89 -15.78
C THR A 89 8.98 -3.79 -14.93
N ALA A 90 9.89 -4.17 -14.02
CA ALA A 90 10.67 -3.24 -13.22
C ALA A 90 11.57 -2.33 -14.08
N GLU A 91 12.28 -2.90 -15.06
CA GLU A 91 13.13 -2.12 -15.98
C GLU A 91 12.31 -1.14 -16.84
N GLN A 92 11.15 -1.58 -17.34
CA GLN A 92 10.25 -0.71 -18.10
C GLN A 92 9.76 0.47 -17.27
N LEU A 93 9.33 0.23 -16.03
CA LEU A 93 8.88 1.27 -15.12
C LEU A 93 10.01 2.25 -14.79
N TRP A 94 11.22 1.73 -14.54
CA TRP A 94 12.40 2.56 -14.30
C TRP A 94 12.70 3.50 -15.46
N ASN A 95 12.73 2.98 -16.69
CA ASN A 95 13.00 3.78 -17.87
C ASN A 95 11.95 4.88 -18.09
N GLN A 96 10.67 4.57 -17.84
CA GLN A 96 9.57 5.55 -17.92
C GLN A 96 9.75 6.69 -16.92
N GLU A 97 10.07 6.39 -15.66
CA GLU A 97 10.30 7.41 -14.62
C GLU A 97 11.51 8.29 -14.95
N VAL A 98 12.60 7.69 -15.44
CA VAL A 98 13.79 8.43 -15.85
C VAL A 98 13.48 9.35 -17.03
N GLU A 99 12.77 8.86 -18.05
CA GLU A 99 12.37 9.65 -19.22
C GLU A 99 11.44 10.81 -18.84
N GLU A 100 10.44 10.57 -17.98
CA GLU A 100 9.53 11.62 -17.50
C GLU A 100 10.27 12.72 -16.74
N ILE A 101 11.23 12.34 -15.89
CA ILE A 101 12.07 13.29 -15.15
C ILE A 101 12.90 14.13 -16.12
N ILE A 102 13.53 13.49 -17.10
CA ILE A 102 14.37 14.17 -18.11
C ILE A 102 13.51 15.12 -18.95
N MET A 103 12.39 14.66 -19.52
CA MET A 103 11.49 15.50 -20.32
C MET A 103 10.98 16.70 -19.52
N THR A 104 10.53 16.48 -18.28
CA THR A 104 10.04 17.58 -17.44
C THR A 104 11.15 18.57 -17.08
N SER A 105 12.40 18.11 -16.96
CA SER A 105 13.55 18.98 -16.69
C SER A 105 13.93 19.83 -17.90
N GLU A 106 13.84 19.29 -19.12
CA GLU A 106 14.10 20.03 -20.35
C GLU A 106 12.94 20.98 -20.72
N ILE A 107 11.69 20.63 -20.42
CA ILE A 107 10.52 21.50 -20.66
C ILE A 107 10.50 22.73 -19.73
N ASN A 108 11.01 22.59 -18.51
CA ASN A 108 11.06 23.68 -17.53
C ASN A 108 12.32 24.56 -17.63
N LYS A 109 13.15 24.36 -18.66
CA LYS A 109 14.38 25.10 -18.90
C LYS A 109 14.18 26.16 -19.98
#